data_AF-A0A257PIW8-F1
#
_entry.id   AF-A0A257PIW8-F1
#
_cell.length_a   1.000
_cell.length_b   1.000
_cell.length_c   1.000
_cell.angle_alpha   90.00
_cell.angle_beta   90.00
_cell.angle_gamma   90.00
#
_symmetry.space_group_name_H-M   'P 1'
#
loop_
_entity.id
_entity.type
_entity.pdbx_description
1 polymer ?
#
loop_
_entity_poly.entity_id
_entity_poly.type
_entity_poly.pdbx_seq_one_letter_code
_entity_poly.pdbx_strand_id
1 'polypeptide(L)'
;MSLDTLEIVLALVIAVVLHELGHGAAAWALGDTTAKRAGRLTLNPLKHVDPVGSILLPLVLAVGQLASFGRVVFLYGWAKPVPVNPLELRYKGVQ
;
A
#
# COMPACT_ATOMS: atom_id res chain seq x y z
N MET A 1 3.28 22.40 9.32
CA MET A 1 2.37 21.24 9.30
C MET A 1 1.40 21.42 10.43
N SER A 2 0.09 21.51 10.15
CA SER A 2 -0.93 21.46 11.20
C SER A 2 -1.03 20.03 11.75
N LEU A 3 -1.54 19.86 12.97
CA LEU A 3 -1.75 18.55 13.59
C LEU A 3 -2.57 17.62 12.69
N ASP A 4 -3.53 18.18 11.95
CA ASP A 4 -4.40 17.48 10.99
C ASP A 4 -3.62 16.71 9.90
N THR A 5 -2.47 17.23 9.46
CA THR A 5 -1.69 16.54 8.41
C THR A 5 -1.09 15.24 8.93
N LEU A 6 -0.59 15.24 10.17
CA LEU A 6 0.01 14.06 10.78
C LEU A 6 -1.05 12.99 11.04
N GLU A 7 -2.23 13.40 11.50
CA GLU A 7 -3.38 12.52 11.73
C GLU A 7 -3.84 11.83 10.44
N ILE A 8 -3.96 12.58 9.35
CA ILE A 8 -4.31 12.04 8.03
C ILE A 8 -3.27 11.03 7.55
N VAL A 9 -1.98 11.34 7.68
CA VAL A 9 -0.91 10.43 7.26
C VAL A 9 -0.93 9.14 8.08
N LEU A 10 -1.13 9.24 9.40
CA LEU A 10 -1.22 8.07 10.26
C LEU A 10 -2.44 7.20 9.90
N ALA A 11 -3.60 7.83 9.71
CA ALA A 11 -4.82 7.13 9.29
C ALA A 11 -4.63 6.45 7.93
N LEU A 12 -3.97 7.11 6.98
CA LEU A 12 -3.68 6.56 5.65
C LEU A 12 -2.74 5.35 5.74
N VAL A 13 -1.67 5.43 6.54
CA VAL A 13 -0.74 4.31 6.74
C VAL A 13 -1.47 3.09 7.30
N ILE A 14 -2.30 3.29 8.33
CA ILE A 14 -3.10 2.21 8.91
C ILE A 14 -4.08 1.64 7.87
N ALA A 15 -4.82 2.51 7.16
CA ALA A 15 -5.79 2.09 6.17
C ALA A 15 -5.16 1.27 5.03
N VAL A 16 -4.01 1.70 4.52
CA VAL A 16 -3.28 0.99 3.45
C VAL A 16 -2.76 -0.37 3.94
N VAL A 17 -2.20 -0.45 5.14
CA VAL A 17 -1.73 -1.73 5.71
C VAL A 17 -2.90 -2.70 5.86
N LEU A 18 -4.03 -2.23 6.41
CA LEU A 18 -5.22 -3.07 6.57
C LEU A 18 -5.82 -3.49 5.23
N HIS A 19 -5.84 -2.61 4.22
CA HIS A 19 -6.30 -2.92 2.87
C HIS A 19 -5.48 -4.04 2.24
N GLU A 20 -4.15 -3.91 2.26
CA GLU A 20 -3.23 -4.89 1.70
C GLU A 20 -3.27 -6.23 2.48
N LEU A 21 -3.34 -6.15 3.81
CA LEU A 21 -3.54 -7.33 4.64
C LEU A 21 -4.87 -8.01 4.34
N GLY A 22 -5.92 -7.25 4.06
CA GLY A 22 -7.23 -7.76 3.65
C GLY A 22 -7.15 -8.59 2.37
N HIS A 23 -6.48 -8.08 1.32
CA HIS A 23 -6.25 -8.84 0.08
C HIS A 23 -5.52 -10.16 0.34
N GLY A 24 -4.43 -10.09 1.10
CA GLY A 24 -3.66 -11.29 1.43
C GLY A 24 -4.41 -12.29 2.31
N ALA A 25 -5.17 -11.80 3.29
CA ALA A 25 -5.97 -12.64 4.17
C ALA A 25 -7.11 -13.33 3.42
N ALA A 26 -7.78 -12.62 2.51
CA ALA A 26 -8.81 -13.19 1.64
C ALA A 26 -8.22 -14.26 0.71
N ALA A 27 -7.09 -13.96 0.06
CA ALA A 27 -6.39 -14.93 -0.79
C ALA A 27 -5.98 -16.18 0.01
N TRP A 28 -5.44 -15.99 1.22
CA TRP A 28 -5.06 -17.09 2.10
C TRP A 28 -6.25 -17.94 2.56
N ALA A 29 -7.37 -17.30 2.92
CA ALA A 29 -8.61 -18.00 3.28
C ALA A 29 -9.16 -18.82 2.09
N LEU A 30 -8.96 -18.33 0.86
CA LEU A 30 -9.31 -19.02 -0.38
C LEU A 30 -8.25 -20.03 -0.85
N GLY A 31 -7.17 -20.24 -0.09
CA GLY A 31 -6.18 -21.29 -0.34
C GLY A 31 -4.91 -20.83 -1.06
N ASP A 32 -4.80 -19.57 -1.46
CA ASP A 32 -3.57 -19.00 -2.03
C ASP A 32 -2.58 -18.64 -0.92
N THR A 33 -1.44 -19.31 -0.91
CA THR A 33 -0.43 -19.12 0.14
C THR A 33 0.68 -18.16 -0.26
N THR A 34 0.61 -17.55 -1.44
CA THR A 34 1.65 -16.68 -2.02
C THR A 34 1.99 -15.50 -1.12
N ALA A 35 0.99 -14.73 -0.69
CA ALA A 35 1.18 -13.60 0.23
C ALA A 35 1.82 -14.03 1.57
N LYS A 36 1.38 -15.18 2.10
CA LYS A 36 1.91 -15.73 3.36
C LYS A 36 3.39 -16.13 3.23
N ARG A 37 3.74 -16.87 2.17
CA ARG A 37 5.12 -17.29 1.88
C ARG A 37 6.04 -16.09 1.61
N ALA A 38 5.52 -15.03 0.99
CA ALA A 38 6.24 -13.79 0.77
C ALA A 38 6.40 -12.93 2.04
N GLY A 39 5.87 -13.36 3.20
CA GLY A 39 5.91 -12.59 4.44
C GLY A 39 5.11 -11.29 4.38
N ARG A 40 4.08 -11.25 3.52
CA ARG A 40 3.25 -10.07 3.23
C ARG A 40 1.96 -10.00 4.06
N LEU A 41 1.66 -11.02 4.85
CA LEU A 41 0.60 -11.00 5.87
C LEU A 41 1.14 -10.43 7.19
N THR A 42 1.34 -9.13 7.25
CA THR A 42 1.97 -8.46 8.38
C THR A 42 1.36 -7.08 8.60
N LEU A 43 1.37 -6.61 9.86
CA LEU A 43 0.98 -5.24 10.19
C LEU A 43 2.17 -4.26 10.09
N ASN A 44 3.35 -4.73 9.68
CA ASN A 44 4.52 -3.88 9.53
C ASN A 44 4.37 -3.00 8.27
N PRO A 45 4.15 -1.67 8.40
CA PRO A 45 3.91 -0.78 7.26
C PRO A 45 5.08 -0.77 6.28
N LEU A 46 6.32 -0.94 6.76
CA LEU A 46 7.53 -0.96 5.93
C LEU A 46 7.51 -2.08 4.89
N LYS A 47 6.83 -3.19 5.19
CA LYS A 47 6.70 -4.30 4.25
C LYS A 47 5.80 -3.95 3.07
N HIS A 48 4.95 -2.93 3.19
CA HIS A 48 3.99 -2.47 2.17
C HIS A 48 4.45 -1.21 1.41
N VAL A 49 5.63 -0.67 1.73
CA VAL A 49 6.19 0.50 1.05
C VAL A 49 6.73 0.11 -0.33
N ASP A 50 6.39 0.91 -1.35
CA ASP A 50 7.06 0.89 -2.66
C ASP A 50 8.08 2.05 -2.71
N PRO A 51 9.40 1.80 -2.89
CA PRO A 51 10.39 2.88 -2.89
C PRO A 51 10.14 3.95 -3.94
N VAL A 52 9.55 3.60 -5.08
CA VAL A 52 9.27 4.55 -6.17
C VAL A 52 7.95 5.26 -5.90
N GLY A 53 6.88 4.49 -5.73
CA GLY A 53 5.52 5.01 -5.58
C GLY A 53 5.24 5.70 -4.26
N SER A 54 5.79 5.19 -3.16
CA SER A 54 5.51 5.71 -1.82
C SER A 54 6.53 6.77 -1.36
N ILE A 55 7.72 6.84 -1.96
CA ILE A 55 8.80 7.74 -1.51
C ILE A 55 9.26 8.67 -2.64
N LEU A 56 9.84 8.11 -3.71
CA LEU A 56 10.49 8.91 -4.74
C LEU A 56 9.50 9.85 -5.45
N LEU A 57 8.35 9.33 -5.87
CA LEU A 57 7.35 10.12 -6.60
C LEU A 57 6.77 11.27 -5.75
N PRO A 58 6.26 11.03 -4.52
CA PRO A 58 5.82 12.12 -3.65
C PRO A 58 6.90 13.17 -3.41
N LEU A 59 8.17 12.76 -3.24
CA LEU A 59 9.28 13.68 -3.01
C LEU A 59 9.57 14.56 -4.24
N VAL A 60 9.66 13.95 -5.42
CA VAL A 60 9.88 14.68 -6.68
C VAL A 60 8.73 15.65 -6.93
N LEU A 61 7.48 15.23 -6.70
CA LEU A 61 6.31 16.10 -6.82
C LEU A 61 6.35 17.26 -5.83
N ALA A 62 6.73 17.01 -4.57
CA ALA A 62 6.83 18.06 -3.56
C ALA A 62 7.92 19.09 -3.93
N VAL A 63 9.12 18.62 -4.26
CA VAL A 63 10.26 19.49 -4.62
C VAL A 63 9.96 20.27 -5.91
N GLY A 64 9.42 19.61 -6.94
CA GLY A 64 9.07 20.27 -8.19
C GLY A 64 8.02 21.36 -7.99
N GLN A 65 6.94 21.09 -7.23
CA GLN A 65 5.91 22.08 -6.94
C GLN A 65 6.42 23.23 -6.06
N LEU A 66 7.28 22.94 -5.08
CA LEU A 66 7.92 23.98 -4.27
C LEU A 66 8.80 24.89 -5.14
N ALA A 67 9.56 24.32 -6.08
CA ALA A 67 10.39 25.09 -7.00
C ALA A 67 9.57 25.89 -8.03
N SER A 68 8.46 25.34 -8.53
CA SER A 68 7.63 25.99 -9.57
C SER A 68 6.60 26.97 -9.01
N PHE A 69 5.96 26.66 -7.88
CA PHE A 69 4.80 27.38 -7.35
C PHE A 69 5.00 27.91 -5.93
N GLY A 70 6.14 27.63 -5.28
CA GLY A 70 6.42 28.02 -3.89
C GLY A 70 5.60 27.26 -2.84
N ARG A 71 4.78 26.29 -3.24
CA ARG A 71 3.93 25.49 -2.34
C ARG A 71 3.61 24.12 -2.93
N VAL A 72 3.39 23.13 -2.08
CA VAL A 72 2.87 21.80 -2.47
C VAL A 72 1.34 21.87 -2.52
N VAL A 73 0.75 21.54 -3.67
CA VAL A 73 -0.71 21.56 -3.86
C VAL A 73 -1.28 20.14 -3.83
N PHE A 74 -0.55 19.16 -4.36
CA PHE A 74 -0.98 17.76 -4.38
C PHE A 74 0.20 16.80 -4.17
N LEU A 75 -0.12 15.60 -3.70
CA LEU A 75 0.80 14.47 -3.63
C LEU A 75 0.11 13.25 -4.23
N TYR A 76 0.88 12.38 -4.86
CA TYR A 76 0.41 11.12 -5.42
C TYR A 76 1.42 10.03 -5.15
N GLY A 77 0.93 8.82 -4.89
CA GLY A 77 1.74 7.66 -4.63
C GLY A 77 0.91 6.39 -4.49
N TRP A 78 1.58 5.24 -4.47
CA TRP A 78 0.96 3.93 -4.26
C TRP A 78 1.79 3.09 -3.29
N ALA A 79 1.15 2.10 -2.68
CA ALA A 79 1.82 1.08 -1.88
C ALA A 79 2.28 -0.08 -2.75
N LYS A 80 3.27 -0.84 -2.26
CA LYS A 80 3.68 -2.08 -2.89
C LYS A 80 2.55 -3.09 -2.77
N PRO A 81 1.98 -3.64 -3.85
CA PRO A 81 0.83 -4.54 -3.79
C PRO A 81 1.19 -5.90 -3.15
N VAL A 82 0.22 -6.50 -2.45
CA VAL A 82 0.31 -7.89 -1.96
C VAL A 82 0.20 -8.87 -3.12
N PRO A 83 1.11 -9.85 -3.24
CA PRO A 83 1.06 -10.82 -4.32
C PRO A 83 -0.09 -11.81 -4.08
N VAL A 84 -0.94 -11.97 -5.09
CA VAL A 84 -2.02 -12.95 -5.15
C VAL A 84 -1.80 -13.83 -6.38
N ASN A 85 -1.92 -15.15 -6.21
CA ASN A 85 -1.84 -16.12 -7.29
C ASN A 85 -3.23 -16.72 -7.56
N PRO A 86 -3.92 -16.28 -8.63
CA PRO A 86 -5.26 -16.78 -8.97
C PRO A 86 -5.32 -18.30 -9.18
N LEU A 87 -4.21 -18.93 -9.58
CA LEU A 87 -4.16 -20.38 -9.82
C LEU A 87 -4.17 -21.21 -8.52
N GLU A 88 -3.75 -20.63 -7.39
CA GLU A 88 -3.83 -21.29 -6.08
C GLU A 88 -5.19 -21.08 -5.40
N LEU A 89 -6.06 -20.21 -5.93
CA LEU A 89 -7.38 -19.93 -5.36
C LEU A 89 -8.31 -21.13 -5.54
N ARG A 90 -8.81 -21.66 -4.42
CA ARG A 90 -9.77 -22.75 -4.35
C ARG A 90 -11.19 -22.22 -4.46
N TYR A 91 -11.55 -21.69 -5.62
CA TYR A 91 -12.94 -21.33 -5.89
C TYR A 91 -13.78 -22.60 -6.09
N LYS A 92 -14.72 -22.89 -5.18
CA LYS A 92 -15.58 -24.09 -5.22
C LYS A 92 -16.77 -23.99 -6.20
N GLY A 93 -16.80 -23.01 -7.11
CA GLY A 93 -18.03 -22.62 -7.81
C GLY A 93 -18.12 -22.86 -9.33
N VAL A 94 -17.09 -23.39 -10.00
CA VAL A 94 -17.21 -23.86 -11.40
C VAL A 94 -16.20 -24.99 -11.62
N GLN A 95 -16.63 -26.22 -11.36
CA GLN A 95 -16.17 -27.43 -12.05
C GLN A 95 -17.42 -28.12 -12.58
#